data_AF-A0A1M6MFK3-F1
#
_entry.id   AF-A0A1M6MFK3-F1
#
_cell.length_a   1.000
_cell.length_b   1.000
_cell.length_c   1.000
_cell.angle_alpha   90.00
_cell.angle_beta   90.00
_cell.angle_gamma   90.00
#
_symmetry.space_group_name_H-M   'P 1'
#
loop_
_entity.id
_entity.type
_entity.pdbx_description
1 polymer ?
#
loop_
_entity_poly.entity_id
_entity_poly.type
_entity_poly.pdbx_seq_one_letter_code
_entity_poly.pdbx_strand_id
1 'polypeptide(L)'
;MKNPAGYLENHVFEARRPRRELQPVVAYADAVQAIEAALADAEKYKYLLMRALRRHADDLAAQAPMAAAPEMAVVPMYRELEQAA
;
A
#
# COMPACT_ATOMS: atom_id res chain seq x y z
N MET A 1 -2.87 -13.26 0.64
CA MET A 1 -3.13 -13.61 2.06
C MET A 1 -3.71 -15.00 2.11
N LYS A 2 -3.47 -15.77 3.16
CA LYS A 2 -4.21 -17.03 3.36
C LYS A 2 -5.67 -16.71 3.70
N ASN A 3 -6.58 -17.66 3.47
CA ASN A 3 -7.93 -17.58 4.01
C ASN A 3 -7.83 -17.51 5.55
N PRO A 4 -8.61 -16.66 6.27
CA PRO A 4 -8.61 -16.60 7.73
C PRO A 4 -8.66 -17.97 8.43
N ALA A 5 -9.45 -18.92 7.90
CA ALA A 5 -9.48 -20.29 8.42
C ALA A 5 -8.12 -21.00 8.37
N GLY A 6 -7.32 -20.72 7.33
CA GLY A 6 -5.99 -21.32 7.11
C GLY A 6 -4.89 -20.82 8.05
N TYR A 7 -5.15 -19.81 8.88
CA TYR A 7 -4.23 -19.46 9.98
C TYR A 7 -4.50 -20.32 11.24
N LEU A 8 -5.66 -20.97 11.33
CA LEU A 8 -6.11 -21.75 12.48
C LEU A 8 -6.21 -23.26 12.19
N GLU A 9 -6.18 -23.69 10.92
CA GLU A 9 -6.41 -25.07 10.45
C GLU A 9 -5.65 -26.16 11.24
N ASN A 10 -4.45 -25.89 11.75
CA ASN A 10 -3.64 -26.87 12.48
C ASN A 10 -3.90 -26.90 14.01
N HIS A 11 -4.70 -25.97 14.54
CA HIS A 11 -4.83 -25.69 15.98
C HIS A 11 -6.29 -25.66 16.47
N VAL A 12 -7.23 -26.16 15.67
CA VAL A 12 -8.66 -26.23 16.04
C VAL A 12 -8.96 -27.60 16.64
N PHE A 13 -9.51 -27.59 17.85
CA PHE A 13 -9.99 -28.77 18.56
C PHE A 13 -11.51 -28.71 18.66
N GLU A 14 -12.19 -29.84 18.50
CA GLU A 14 -13.63 -29.89 18.71
C GLU A 14 -13.94 -30.11 20.20
N ALA A 15 -14.44 -29.09 20.89
CA ALA A 15 -14.86 -29.23 22.28
C ALA A 15 -16.33 -29.66 22.35
N ARG A 16 -16.58 -30.84 22.91
CA ARG A 16 -17.94 -31.34 23.13
C ARG A 16 -18.53 -30.69 24.39
N ARG A 17 -19.49 -29.77 24.23
CA ARG A 17 -20.30 -29.32 25.37
C ARG A 17 -21.40 -30.35 25.67
N PRO A 18 -21.76 -30.59 26.94
CA PRO A 18 -22.70 -31.66 27.33
C PRO A 18 -24.10 -31.62 26.69
N ARG A 19 -24.52 -30.50 26.10
CA ARG A 19 -25.86 -30.32 25.48
C ARG A 19 -25.84 -29.56 24.15
N ARG A 20 -24.68 -29.40 23.50
CA ARG A 20 -24.56 -28.63 22.26
C ARG A 20 -23.74 -29.38 21.22
N GLU A 21 -23.94 -28.97 19.96
CA GLU A 21 -23.13 -29.39 18.81
C GLU A 21 -21.64 -29.10 19.06
N LEU A 22 -20.78 -29.86 18.40
CA LEU A 22 -19.33 -29.71 18.48
C LEU A 22 -18.95 -28.31 18.02
N GLN A 23 -18.30 -27.55 18.90
CA GLN A 23 -17.85 -26.20 18.61
C GLN A 23 -16.33 -26.23 18.41
N PRO A 24 -15.81 -25.61 17.33
CA PRO A 24 -14.37 -25.45 17.17
C PRO A 24 -13.84 -24.53 18.26
N VAL A 25 -12.85 -25.01 19.00
CA VAL A 25 -12.17 -24.29 20.08
C VAL A 25 -10.68 -24.28 19.77
N VAL A 26 -10.06 -23.13 19.99
CA VAL A 26 -8.62 -22.92 19.76
C VAL A 26 -8.00 -22.54 21.09
N ALA A 27 -6.78 -23.01 21.36
CA ALA A 27 -6.03 -22.57 22.52
C ALA A 27 -5.70 -21.07 22.39
N TYR A 28 -5.68 -20.35 23.51
CA TYR A 28 -5.43 -18.91 23.48
C TYR A 28 -4.08 -18.56 22.81
N ALA A 29 -3.02 -19.32 23.10
CA ALA A 29 -1.70 -19.10 22.51
C ALA A 29 -1.71 -19.25 20.99
N ASP A 30 -2.38 -20.28 20.47
CA ASP A 30 -2.48 -20.53 19.03
C ASP A 30 -3.29 -19.44 18.33
N ALA A 31 -4.36 -18.94 18.99
CA ALA A 31 -5.13 -17.82 18.48
C ALA A 31 -4.29 -16.53 18.39
N VAL A 32 -3.45 -16.25 19.38
CA VAL A 32 -2.54 -15.10 19.37
C VAL A 32 -1.54 -15.22 18.21
N GLN A 33 -0.90 -16.38 18.06
CA GLN A 33 0.05 -16.61 16.96
C GLN A 33 -0.60 -16.46 15.58
N ALA A 34 -1.83 -16.96 15.41
CA ALA A 34 -2.58 -16.82 14.17
C ALA A 34 -2.87 -15.33 13.85
N ILE A 35 -3.23 -14.54 14.87
CA ILE A 35 -3.48 -13.11 14.72
C ILE A 35 -2.20 -12.37 14.35
N GLU A 36 -1.08 -12.65 15.03
CA GLU A 36 0.22 -12.03 14.74
C GLU A 36 0.69 -12.34 13.31
N ALA A 37 0.56 -13.59 12.87
CA ALA A 37 0.89 -13.99 11.50
C ALA A 37 0.00 -13.30 10.46
N ALA A 38 -1.31 -13.20 10.72
CA ALA A 38 -2.24 -12.50 9.84
C ALA A 38 -1.94 -11.00 9.76
N LEU A 39 -1.53 -10.37 10.87
CA LEU A 39 -1.15 -8.96 10.92
C LEU A 39 0.13 -8.70 10.11
N ALA A 40 1.17 -9.52 10.30
CA ALA A 40 2.42 -9.41 9.55
C ALA A 40 2.21 -9.55 8.04
N ASP A 41 1.36 -10.49 7.63
CA ASP A 41 0.94 -10.62 6.24
C ASP A 41 0.23 -9.35 5.76
N ALA A 42 -0.76 -8.86 6.50
CA ALA A 42 -1.52 -7.67 6.13
C ALA A 42 -0.62 -6.43 5.93
N GLU A 43 0.37 -6.22 6.80
CA GLU A 43 1.36 -5.15 6.66
C GLU A 43 2.17 -5.27 5.37
N LYS A 44 2.59 -6.49 5.01
CA LYS A 44 3.27 -6.76 3.75
C LYS A 44 2.39 -6.43 2.53
N TYR A 45 1.11 -6.81 2.54
CA TYR A 45 0.20 -6.48 1.43
C TYR A 45 -0.09 -4.98 1.35
N LYS A 46 -0.21 -4.28 2.48
CA LYS A 46 -0.32 -2.81 2.51
C LYS A 46 0.88 -2.17 1.83
N TYR A 47 2.10 -2.59 2.15
CA TYR A 47 3.30 -2.07 1.50
C TYR A 47 3.30 -2.34 -0.01
N LEU A 48 2.99 -3.57 -0.44
CA LEU A 48 2.95 -3.93 -1.86
C LEU A 48 1.89 -3.14 -2.63
N LEU A 49 0.72 -2.92 -2.04
CA LEU A 49 -0.33 -2.08 -2.62
C LEU A 49 0.16 -0.63 -2.78
N MET A 50 0.70 -0.03 -1.72
CA MET A 50 1.22 1.33 -1.76
C MET A 50 2.38 1.48 -2.75
N ARG A 51 3.18 0.42 -2.94
CA ARG A 51 4.24 0.37 -3.96
C ARG A 51 3.67 0.23 -5.38
N ALA A 52 2.61 -0.56 -5.56
CA ALA A 52 1.94 -0.68 -6.85
C ALA A 52 1.26 0.62 -7.25
N LEU A 53 0.58 1.28 -6.32
CA LEU A 53 -0.06 2.59 -6.53
C LEU A 53 0.96 3.66 -6.90
N ARG A 54 2.12 3.71 -6.22
CA ARG A 54 3.20 4.63 -6.57
C ARG A 54 3.73 4.40 -7.99
N ARG A 55 4.07 3.15 -8.34
CA ARG A 55 4.53 2.81 -9.70
C ARG A 55 3.50 3.16 -10.76
N HIS A 56 2.22 2.87 -10.52
CA HIS A 56 1.15 3.22 -11.44
C HIS A 56 0.99 4.74 -11.61
N ALA A 57 1.17 5.53 -10.55
CA ALA A 57 1.19 6.98 -10.66
C ALA A 57 2.41 7.49 -11.45
N ASP A 58 3.59 6.89 -11.25
CA ASP A 58 4.81 7.22 -12.01
C ASP A 58 4.65 6.90 -13.50
N ASP A 59 4.07 5.74 -13.84
CA ASP A 59 3.79 5.33 -15.23
C ASP A 59 2.81 6.30 -15.92
N LEU A 60 1.79 6.78 -15.19
CA LEU A 60 0.86 7.80 -15.69
C LEU A 60 1.53 9.17 -15.85
N ALA A 61 2.42 9.56 -14.94
CA ALA A 61 3.16 10.81 -15.03
C ALA A 61 4.15 10.82 -16.21
N ALA A 62 4.78 9.68 -16.50
CA ALA A 62 5.66 9.51 -17.65
C ALA A 62 4.90 9.54 -19.00
N GLN A 63 3.60 9.21 -19.00
CA GLN A 63 2.73 9.27 -20.17
C GLN A 63 2.04 10.63 -20.35
N ALA A 64 2.06 11.49 -19.33
CA ALA A 64 1.56 12.85 -19.46
C ALA A 64 2.50 13.64 -20.41
N PRO A 65 1.99 14.28 -21.48
CA PRO A 65 2.82 15.14 -22.31
C PRO A 65 3.37 16.23 -21.40
N MET A 66 4.70 16.28 -21.28
CA MET A 66 5.42 17.31 -20.56
C MET A 66 5.09 18.65 -21.25
N ALA A 67 4.06 19.35 -20.75
CA ALA A 67 3.75 20.69 -21.21
C ALA A 67 4.97 21.53 -20.88
N ALA A 68 5.75 21.87 -21.90
CA ALA A 68 6.90 22.76 -21.78
C ALA A 68 6.43 24.00 -21.02
N ALA A 69 6.99 24.23 -19.83
CA ALA A 69 6.76 25.47 -19.11
C ALA A 69 7.11 26.62 -20.08
N PRO A 70 6.25 27.64 -20.24
CA PRO A 70 6.57 28.73 -21.14
C PRO A 70 7.87 29.37 -20.63
N GLU A 71 8.93 29.28 -21.43
CA GLU A 71 10.19 29.97 -21.16
C GLU A 71 9.87 31.46 -21.03
N MET A 72 9.93 31.95 -19.79
CA MET A 72 9.75 33.36 -19.50
C MET A 72 10.96 34.08 -20.09
N ALA A 73 10.77 34.72 -21.25
CA ALA A 73 11.82 35.44 -21.93
C ALA A 73 12.33 36.57 -21.01
N VAL A 74 13.57 36.43 -20.52
CA VAL A 74 14.24 37.45 -19.71
C VAL A 74 14.70 38.55 -20.66
N VAL A 75 14.04 39.70 -20.62
CA VAL A 75 14.43 40.88 -21.40
C VAL A 75 15.41 41.71 -20.56
N PRO A 76 16.61 42.03 -21.07
CA PRO A 76 17.57 42.86 -20.35
C PRO A 76 16.99 44.27 -20.13
N MET A 77 17.20 44.82 -18.93
CA MET A 77 16.60 46.08 -18.46
C MET A 77 17.24 47.35 -19.08
N TYR A 78 18.41 47.22 -19.71
CA TYR A 78 19.10 48.35 -20.33
C TYR A 78 18.65 48.47 -21.79
N ARG A 79 17.72 49.38 -22.04
CA ARG A 79 17.39 49.85 -23.38
C ARG A 79 18.55 50.71 -23.87
N GLU A 80 19.15 50.31 -24.98
CA GLU A 80 20.23 50.97 -25.71
C GLU A 80 20.16 52.51 -25.60
N LEU A 81 20.96 53.07 -24.68
CA LEU A 81 21.27 54.50 -24.63
C LEU A 81 22.50 54.84 -25.49
N GLU A 82 22.78 54.00 -26.49
CA GLU A 82 23.83 54.23 -27.48
C GLU A 82 23.23 54.02 -28.86
N GLN A 83 22.57 55.06 -29.39
CA GLN A 83 22.52 55.38 -30.82
C GLN A 83 21.68 56.66 -31.08
N ALA A 84 22.28 57.81 -30.78
CA ALA A 84 22.08 59.10 -31.45
C ALA A 84 23.13 60.05 -30.85
N ALA A 85 24.32 60.17 -31.46
CA ALA A 85 24.63 61.09 -32.56
C ALA A 85 24.56 62.55 -32.12
#